data_AF-U9UF58-F1
#
_entry.id   AF-U9UF58-F1
#
_cell.length_a   1.000
_cell.length_b   1.000
_cell.length_c   1.000
_cell.angle_alpha   90.00
_cell.angle_beta   90.00
_cell.angle_gamma   90.00
#
_symmetry.space_group_name_H-M   'P 1'
#
loop_
_entity.id
_entity.type
_entity.pdbx_description
1 polymer ?
#
loop_
_entity_poly.entity_id
_entity_poly.type
_entity_poly.pdbx_seq_one_letter_code
_entity_poly.pdbx_strand_id
1 'polypeptide(L)' 'MSIIRENLIVAAINKAYALTDYNIYNDLHEVNKFQKQVILADESLTQDEKSEAIRKLTKTYDRNKIIFNEGTRRVCEN' A
#
# COMPACT_ATOMS: atom_id res chain seq x y z
N MET A 1 -22.54 11.94 1.42
CA MET A 1 -21.56 11.34 0.49
C MET A 1 -20.40 12.32 0.39
N SER A 2 -19.27 12.04 1.04
CA SER A 2 -18.08 12.89 0.93
C SER A 2 -17.57 12.87 -0.51
N ILE A 3 -17.16 14.03 -1.04
CA ILE A 3 -16.52 14.09 -2.35
C ILE A 3 -15.09 13.55 -2.17
N ILE A 4 -14.89 12.29 -2.51
CA ILE A 4 -13.58 11.64 -2.46
C ILE A 4 -12.75 12.20 -3.62
N ARG A 5 -11.65 12.89 -3.31
CA ARG A 5 -10.77 13.47 -4.33
C ARG A 5 -9.74 12.44 -4.76
N GLU A 6 -10.06 11.69 -5.82
CA GLU A 6 -9.19 10.60 -6.32
C GLU A 6 -7.78 11.08 -6.68
N ASN A 7 -7.62 12.31 -7.17
CA ASN A 7 -6.31 12.91 -7.46
C ASN A 7 -5.40 12.98 -6.23
N LEU A 8 -5.95 13.29 -5.04
CA LEU A 8 -5.15 13.36 -3.82
C LEU A 8 -4.79 11.98 -3.30
N ILE A 9 -5.70 11.02 -3.44
CA ILE A 9 -5.42 9.62 -3.12
C ILE A 9 -4.25 9.10 -3.97
N VAL A 10 -4.30 9.35 -5.28
CA VAL A 10 -3.22 8.96 -6.19
C VAL A 10 -1.92 9.69 -5.85
N ALA A 11 -1.97 10.98 -5.54
CA ALA A 11 -0.80 11.75 -5.12
C ALA A 11 -0.17 11.20 -3.83
N ALA A 12 -0.98 10.88 -2.81
CA ALA A 12 -0.51 10.32 -1.56
C ALA A 12 0.12 8.94 -1.72
N ILE A 13 -0.48 8.07 -2.55
CA ILE A 13 0.09 6.76 -2.89
C ILE A 13 1.43 6.93 -3.63
N ASN A 14 1.49 7.80 -4.63
CA ASN A 14 2.73 8.07 -5.38
C ASN A 14 3.82 8.63 -4.47
N LYS A 15 3.46 9.51 -3.52
CA LYS A 15 4.38 10.03 -2.50
C LYS A 15 4.89 8.91 -1.60
N ALA A 16 4.02 8.00 -1.14
CA ALA A 16 4.42 6.84 -0.35
C ALA A 16 5.40 5.94 -1.13
N TYR A 17 5.18 5.72 -2.42
CA TYR A 17 6.11 4.99 -3.28
C TYR A 17 7.44 5.72 -3.47
N ALA A 18 7.43 7.02 -3.71
CA ALA A 18 8.65 7.81 -3.86
C ALA A 18 9.50 7.88 -2.58
N LEU A 19 8.85 7.83 -1.41
CA LEU A 19 9.52 7.78 -0.11
C LEU A 19 9.99 6.38 0.30
N THR A 20 9.56 5.34 -0.41
CA THR A 20 9.98 3.97 -0.12
C THR A 20 11.42 3.79 -0.56
N ASP A 21 12.33 3.57 0.38
CA ASP A 21 13.70 3.16 0.07
C ASP A 21 13.79 1.63 -0.03
N TYR A 22 13.82 1.13 -1.26
CA TYR A 22 13.93 -0.30 -1.55
C TYR A 22 15.29 -0.91 -1.17
N ASN A 23 16.29 -0.11 -0.79
CA ASN A 23 17.56 -0.62 -0.27
C ASN A 23 17.49 -0.94 1.24
N ILE A 24 16.51 -0.36 1.95
CA ILE A 24 16.34 -0.54 3.41
C ILE A 24 15.38 -1.69 3.70
N TYR A 25 14.34 -1.86 2.88
CA TYR A 25 13.30 -2.86 3.12
C TYR A 25 13.54 -4.12 2.27
N ASN A 26 13.91 -5.22 2.93
CA ASN A 26 14.09 -6.54 2.31
C ASN A 26 12.78 -7.33 2.13
N ASP A 27 11.68 -6.87 2.73
CA ASP A 27 10.38 -7.56 2.71
C ASP A 27 9.29 -6.60 2.21
N LEU A 28 8.54 -7.04 1.19
CA LEU A 28 7.36 -6.35 0.67
C LEU A 28 6.34 -6.03 1.77
N HIS A 29 6.26 -6.86 2.81
CA HIS A 29 5.39 -6.63 3.95
C HIS A 29 5.78 -5.38 4.74
N GLU A 30 7.08 -5.16 4.96
CA GLU A 30 7.60 -3.98 5.65
C GLU A 30 7.43 -2.72 4.79
N VAL A 31 7.68 -2.83 3.48
CA VAL A 31 7.36 -1.76 2.51
C VAL A 31 5.88 -1.36 2.60
N ASN A 32 4.97 -2.34 2.63
CA ASN A 32 3.53 -2.06 2.70
C ASN A 32 3.12 -1.37 4.01
N LYS A 33 3.71 -1.76 5.14
CA LYS A 33 3.48 -1.10 6.45
C LYS A 33 3.93 0.35 6.41
N PHE A 34 5.13 0.62 5.89
CA PHE A 34 5.67 1.97 5.76
C PHE A 34 4.76 2.85 4.88
N GLN A 35 4.37 2.36 3.72
CA GLN A 35 3.48 3.10 2.81
C GLN A 35 2.12 3.42 3.43
N LYS A 36 1.56 2.49 4.23
CA LYS A 36 0.33 2.76 5.01
C LYS A 36 0.54 3.86 6.04
N GLN A 37 1.67 3.88 6.74
CA GLN A 37 1.99 4.93 7.72
C GLN A 37 2.10 6.30 7.06
N VAL A 38 2.76 6.39 5.89
CA VAL A 38 2.86 7.65 5.13
C VAL A 38 1.47 8.19 4.77
N ILE A 39 0.56 7.34 4.29
CA ILE A 39 -0.81 7.72 3.95
C ILE A 39 -1.61 8.15 5.19
N LEU A 40 -1.44 7.43 6.31
CA LEU A 40 -2.12 7.75 7.57
C LEU A 40 -1.64 9.08 8.16
N ALA A 41 -0.35 9.39 8.03
CA ALA A 41 0.26 10.64 8.46
C ALA A 41 -0.06 11.83 7.54
N ASP A 42 -0.63 11.60 6.35
CA ASP A 42 -0.97 12.69 5.44
C ASP A 42 -2.17 13.49 5.96
N GLU A 43 -1.93 14.72 6.42
CA GLU A 43 -2.97 15.62 6.94
C GLU A 43 -3.86 16.20 5.83
N SER A 44 -3.48 16.09 4.56
CA SER A 44 -4.26 16.61 3.42
C SER A 44 -5.46 15.73 3.05
N LEU A 45 -5.46 14.48 3.53
CA LEU A 45 -6.51 13.49 3.30
C LEU A 45 -7.51 13.43 4.45
N THR A 46 -8.78 13.34 4.10
CA THR A 46 -9.87 12.99 5.03
C THR A 46 -9.80 11.51 5.43
N GLN A 47 -10.52 11.11 6.50
CA GLN A 47 -10.55 9.70 6.95
C GLN A 47 -11.09 8.74 5.88
N ASP A 48 -12.09 9.17 5.11
CA ASP A 48 -12.64 8.41 3.99
C ASP A 48 -11.58 8.23 2.88
N GLU A 49 -10.85 9.29 2.55
CA GLU A 49 -9.80 9.26 1.53
C GLU A 49 -8.60 8.41 1.96
N LYS A 50 -8.20 8.47 3.24
CA LYS A 50 -7.17 7.58 3.82
C LYS A 50 -7.56 6.11 3.70
N SER A 51 -8.82 5.80 4.03
CA SER A 51 -9.35 4.45 3.95
C SER A 51 -9.33 3.91 2.52
N GLU A 52 -9.75 4.72 1.54
CA GLU A 52 -9.68 4.37 0.12
C GLU A 52 -8.25 4.21 -0.40
N ALA A 53 -7.33 5.09 0.02
CA ALA A 53 -5.93 5.00 -0.33
C ALA A 53 -5.30 3.69 0.18
N ILE A 54 -5.55 3.33 1.44
CA ILE A 54 -5.10 2.07 2.04
C ILE A 54 -5.72 0.86 1.33
N ARG A 55 -6.98 0.94 0.92
CA ARG A 55 -7.65 -0.12 0.15
C ARG A 55 -6.96 -0.35 -1.20
N LYS A 56 -6.63 0.72 -1.95
CA LYS A 56 -5.88 0.63 -3.22
C LYS A 56 -4.48 0.07 -3.01
N LEU A 57 -3.80 0.51 -1.95
CA LEU A 57 -2.48 0.02 -1.58
C LEU A 57 -2.49 -1.48 -1.24
N THR A 58 -3.50 -1.94 -0.50
CA THR A 58 -3.66 -3.36 -0.13
C THR A 58 -3.89 -4.24 -1.34
N LYS A 59 -4.73 -3.81 -2.30
CA LYS A 59 -4.90 -4.53 -3.58
C LYS A 59 -3.58 -4.67 -4.34
N THR A 60 -2.76 -3.62 -4.33
CA THR A 60 -1.45 -3.64 -4.98
C THR A 60 -0.49 -4.60 -4.28
N TYR A 61 -0.49 -4.60 -2.96
CA TYR A 61 0.29 -5.53 -2.15
C TYR A 61 -0.11 -7.00 -2.41
N ASP A 62 -1.39 -7.33 -2.39
CA ASP A 62 -1.86 -8.69 -2.66
C ASP A 62 -1.47 -9.17 -4.06
N ARG A 63 -1.57 -8.27 -5.06
CA ARG A 63 -1.09 -8.54 -6.42
C ARG A 63 0.41 -8.80 -6.45
N ASN A 64 1.20 -7.98 -5.75
CA ASN A 64 2.65 -8.12 -5.70
C ASN A 64 3.07 -9.41 -5.01
N LYS A 65 2.40 -9.83 -3.93
CA LYS A 65 2.66 -11.14 -3.29
C LYS A 65 2.54 -12.31 -4.27
N ILE A 66 1.53 -12.27 -5.14
CA ILE A 66 1.34 -13.30 -6.17
C ILE A 66 2.47 -13.23 -7.21
N ILE A 67 2.82 -12.03 -7.68
CA ILE A 67 3.87 -11.84 -8.71
C ILE A 67 5.24 -12.30 -8.22
N PHE A 68 5.60 -11.94 -6.99
CA PHE A 68 6.90 -12.27 -6.40
C PHE A 68 6.92 -13.66 -5.73
N ASN A 69 5.80 -14.41 -5.78
CA ASN A 69 5.63 -15.68 -5.05
C ASN A 69 5.97 -15.56 -3.55
N GLU A 70 5.71 -14.40 -2.97
CA GLU A 70 5.96 -14.12 -1.56
C GLU A 70 4.75 -14.55 -0.71
N GLY A 71 4.99 -15.52 0.16
CA GLY A 71 3.99 -16.06 1.06
C GLY A 71 4.17 -17.55 1.27
N THR A 72 3.36 -18.12 2.16
CA THR A 72 3.41 -19.55 2.47
C THR A 72 2.97 -20.33 1.24
N ARG A 73 3.93 -20.97 0.57
CA ARG A 73 3.68 -21.85 -0.58
C ARG A 73 2.78 -22.99 -0.10
N ARG A 74 1.55 -23.06 -0.62
CA ARG A 74 0.70 -24.24 -0.42
C ARG A 74 1.25 -25.36 -1.28
N VAL A 75 2.03 -26.25 -0.67
CA VAL A 75 2.31 -27.57 -1.24
C VAL A 75 1.09 -28.43 -0.93
N CYS A 76 0.41 -28.91 -1.98
CA CYS A 76 -0.58 -29.98 -1.79
C CYS A 76 0.20 -31.26 -1.49
N GLU A 77 -0.06 -31.87 -0.33
CA GLU A 77 0.42 -33.22 -0.03
C GLU A 77 -0.27 -34.19 -0.99
N ASN A 78 0.52 -35.11 -1.55
CA ASN A 78 0.07 -36.12 -2.52
C ASN A 78 -0.52 -37.33 -1.80
#